data_AF-A0A524GIL7-F1
#
_entry.id   AF-A0A524GIL7-F1
#
_cell.length_a   1.000
_cell.length_b   1.000
_cell.length_c   1.000
_cell.angle_alpha   90.00
_cell.angle_beta   90.00
_cell.angle_gamma   90.00
#
_symmetry.space_group_name_H-M   'P 1'
#
loop_
_entity.id
_entity.type
_entity.pdbx_description
1 polymer ?
#
loop_
_entity_poly.entity_id
_entity_poly.type
_entity_poly.pdbx_seq_one_letter_code
_entity_poly.pdbx_strand_id
1 'polypeptide(L)'
;MSHAPIAVVRARNSVAPQLVPRCRGTSIQVLLGPESGVPNFITRQFTVEPGGRIPCHRHDTIEHEQVILDGAMVISLDGRETEVAAGDSIFIPAGVSHWYENRGSAAVRF
;
A
#
# COMPACT_ATOMS: atom_id res chain seq x y z
N MET A 1 11.05 29.01 -8.68
CA MET A 1 9.64 29.11 -9.11
C MET A 1 9.08 27.70 -9.09
N SER A 2 8.14 27.38 -8.19
CA SER A 2 7.46 26.08 -8.27
C SER A 2 6.51 26.14 -9.46
N HIS A 3 6.75 25.28 -10.44
CA HIS A 3 5.81 25.13 -11.55
C HIS A 3 4.52 24.52 -10.99
N ALA A 4 3.38 24.98 -11.47
CA ALA A 4 2.09 24.38 -11.12
C ALA A 4 2.12 22.89 -11.48
N PRO A 5 1.50 22.01 -10.67
CA PRO A 5 1.43 20.59 -10.99
C PRO A 5 0.75 20.38 -12.34
N ILE A 6 1.29 19.47 -13.14
CA ILE A 6 0.76 19.11 -14.46
C ILE A 6 -0.01 17.78 -14.37
N ALA A 7 -1.00 17.60 -15.23
CA ALA A 7 -1.71 16.33 -15.35
C ALA A 7 -0.75 15.22 -15.78
N VAL A 8 -0.82 14.06 -15.13
CA VAL A 8 0.07 12.92 -15.38
C VAL A 8 -0.73 11.62 -15.50
N VAL A 9 -0.40 10.84 -16.51
CA VAL A 9 -0.86 9.45 -16.69
C VAL A 9 0.37 8.57 -16.73
N ARG A 10 0.40 7.53 -15.89
CA ARG A 10 1.53 6.61 -15.81
C ARG A 10 1.04 5.18 -15.77
N ALA A 11 1.49 4.36 -16.72
CA ALA A 11 1.18 2.94 -16.71
C ALA A 11 1.95 2.24 -15.58
N ARG A 12 1.28 1.35 -14.83
CA ARG A 12 1.89 0.62 -13.71
C ARG A 12 3.15 -0.14 -14.11
N ASN A 13 3.14 -0.77 -15.29
CA ASN A 13 4.26 -1.54 -15.81
C ASN A 13 5.51 -0.70 -16.15
N SER A 14 5.39 0.64 -16.18
CA SER A 14 6.54 1.54 -16.31
C SER A 14 7.28 1.78 -14.99
N VAL A 15 6.78 1.22 -13.87
CA VAL A 15 7.37 1.35 -12.53
C VAL A 15 7.83 -0.03 -12.08
N ALA A 16 9.11 -0.22 -11.84
CA ALA A 16 9.61 -1.48 -11.31
C ALA A 16 9.20 -1.65 -9.83
N PRO A 17 8.76 -2.85 -9.41
CA PRO A 17 8.53 -3.12 -8.00
C PRO A 17 9.87 -3.13 -7.24
N GLN A 18 9.85 -2.59 -6.03
CA GLN A 18 10.99 -2.58 -5.12
C GLN A 18 10.62 -3.34 -3.85
N LEU A 19 11.53 -4.17 -3.33
CA LEU A 19 11.30 -4.84 -2.04
C LEU A 19 11.24 -3.80 -0.93
N VAL A 20 10.27 -3.96 -0.02
CA VAL A 20 10.14 -3.07 1.13
C VAL A 20 11.09 -3.54 2.23
N PRO A 21 12.06 -2.71 2.67
CA PRO A 21 12.96 -3.08 3.74
C PRO A 21 12.19 -3.50 5.00
N ARG A 22 12.70 -4.50 5.72
CA ARG A 22 12.11 -5.04 6.96
C ARG A 22 10.73 -5.69 6.80
N CYS A 23 10.20 -5.79 5.58
CA CYS A 23 9.03 -6.60 5.27
C CYS A 23 9.47 -7.96 4.69
N ARG A 24 8.60 -8.96 4.81
CA ARG A 24 8.78 -10.28 4.18
C ARG A 24 7.89 -10.36 2.95
N GLY A 25 8.43 -10.85 1.83
CA GLY A 25 7.65 -11.12 0.61
C GLY A 25 6.79 -9.94 0.13
N THR A 26 7.22 -8.71 0.39
CA THR A 26 6.43 -7.51 0.07
C THR A 26 7.23 -6.61 -0.85
N SER A 27 6.60 -6.17 -1.92
CA SER A 27 7.13 -5.14 -2.82
C SER A 27 6.19 -3.95 -2.94
N ILE A 28 6.74 -2.81 -3.33
CA ILE A 28 6.04 -1.54 -3.52
C ILE A 28 6.37 -0.97 -4.90
N GLN A 29 5.37 -0.37 -5.54
CA GLN A 29 5.50 0.48 -6.71
C GLN A 29 4.95 1.86 -6.34
N VAL A 30 5.76 2.92 -6.36
CA VAL A 30 5.28 4.30 -6.22
C VAL A 30 4.84 4.77 -7.61
N LEU A 31 3.53 4.74 -7.85
CA LEU A 31 2.95 5.04 -9.17
C LEU A 31 2.93 6.54 -9.43
N LEU A 32 2.38 7.29 -8.48
CA LEU A 32 2.33 8.76 -8.49
C LEU A 32 2.83 9.29 -7.15
N GLY A 33 3.56 10.39 -7.18
CA GLY A 33 4.06 11.09 -6.00
C GLY A 33 4.90 12.31 -6.38
N PRO A 34 5.72 12.84 -5.43
CA PRO A 34 6.51 14.04 -5.68
C PRO A 34 7.43 13.93 -6.90
N GLU A 35 8.02 12.75 -7.14
CA GLU A 35 8.89 12.51 -8.31
C GLU A 35 8.14 12.58 -9.65
N SER A 36 6.83 12.35 -9.65
CA SER A 36 5.97 12.53 -10.83
C SER A 36 5.22 13.86 -10.83
N GLY A 37 5.64 14.83 -10.00
CA GLY A 37 5.02 16.15 -9.91
C GLY A 37 3.69 16.21 -9.16
N VAL A 38 3.32 15.15 -8.42
CA VAL A 38 2.07 15.10 -7.64
C VAL A 38 2.36 15.47 -6.18
N PRO A 39 1.85 16.61 -5.67
CA PRO A 39 2.32 17.15 -4.39
C PRO A 39 1.58 16.62 -3.16
N ASN A 40 0.34 16.16 -3.31
CA ASN A 40 -0.57 15.96 -2.17
C ASN A 40 -0.76 14.49 -1.80
N PHE A 41 -0.77 13.59 -2.80
CA PHE A 41 -1.06 12.18 -2.60
C PHE A 41 0.03 11.32 -3.22
N ILE A 42 0.30 10.18 -2.58
CA ILE A 42 1.21 9.16 -3.09
C ILE A 42 0.41 7.90 -3.40
N THR A 43 0.11 7.68 -4.67
CA THR A 43 -0.53 6.45 -5.13
C THR A 43 0.53 5.37 -5.24
N ARG A 44 0.31 4.28 -4.50
CA ARG A 44 1.23 3.14 -4.42
C ARG A 44 0.46 1.88 -4.77
N GLN A 45 1.16 0.89 -5.31
CA GLN A 45 0.68 -0.48 -5.31
C GLN A 45 1.64 -1.33 -4.48
N PHE A 46 1.10 -2.05 -3.52
CA PHE A 46 1.79 -3.11 -2.82
C PHE A 46 1.45 -4.46 -3.43
N THR A 47 2.44 -5.34 -3.47
CA THR A 47 2.22 -6.77 -3.70
C THR A 47 2.77 -7.53 -2.50
N VAL A 48 1.92 -8.33 -1.86
CA VAL A 48 2.29 -9.20 -0.74
C VAL A 48 2.18 -10.65 -1.22
N GLU A 49 3.32 -11.29 -1.43
CA GLU A 49 3.43 -12.69 -1.83
C GLU A 49 2.88 -13.63 -0.74
N PRO A 50 2.57 -14.91 -1.07
CA PRO A 50 2.17 -15.90 -0.07
C PRO A 50 3.13 -15.96 1.13
N GLY A 51 2.58 -15.90 2.33
CA GLY A 51 3.34 -15.80 3.58
C GLY A 51 4.01 -14.45 3.81
N GLY A 52 3.83 -13.46 2.94
CA GLY A 52 4.37 -12.11 3.06
C GLY A 52 3.77 -11.34 4.24
N ARG A 53 4.55 -10.41 4.79
CA ARG A 53 4.17 -9.63 5.97
C ARG A 53 4.80 -8.24 5.96
N ILE A 54 3.98 -7.25 6.24
CA ILE A 54 4.38 -5.91 6.62
C ILE A 54 4.23 -5.83 8.16
N PRO A 55 5.33 -5.65 8.92
CA PRO A 55 5.25 -5.60 10.38
C PRO A 55 4.40 -4.44 10.92
N CYS A 56 4.05 -4.53 12.20
CA CYS A 56 3.31 -3.50 12.92
C CYS A 56 4.05 -2.17 12.89
N HIS A 57 3.36 -1.13 12.43
CA HIS A 57 3.87 0.24 12.39
C HIS A 57 2.74 1.25 12.53
N ARG A 58 3.13 2.51 12.71
CA ARG A 58 2.24 3.65 12.92
C ARG A 58 2.86 4.88 12.25
N HIS A 59 2.01 5.69 11.65
CA HIS A 59 2.39 7.02 11.19
C HIS A 59 1.58 8.06 11.94
N ASP A 60 2.25 9.05 12.53
CA ASP A 60 1.59 10.02 13.41
C ASP A 60 0.73 11.02 12.63
N THR A 61 1.07 11.27 11.37
CA THR A 61 0.50 12.33 10.53
C THR A 61 -0.01 11.85 9.18
N ILE A 62 0.19 10.57 8.85
CA ILE A 62 -0.15 10.01 7.54
C ILE A 62 -1.32 9.06 7.72
N GLU A 63 -2.39 9.29 6.95
CA GLU A 63 -3.49 8.36 6.77
C GLU A 63 -3.26 7.46 5.55
N HIS A 64 -4.01 6.36 5.47
CA HIS A 64 -4.04 5.49 4.30
C HIS A 64 -5.46 5.28 3.80
N GLU A 65 -5.63 5.38 2.49
CA GLU A 65 -6.77 4.85 1.76
C GLU A 65 -6.27 3.77 0.82
N GLN A 66 -6.95 2.63 0.81
CA GLN A 66 -6.53 1.43 0.09
C GLN A 66 -7.74 0.75 -0.54
N VAL A 67 -7.50 0.07 -1.66
CA VAL A 67 -8.46 -0.86 -2.24
C VAL A 67 -7.74 -2.17 -2.54
N ILE A 68 -8.33 -3.30 -2.14
CA ILE A 68 -7.76 -4.59 -2.51
C ILE A 68 -8.12 -4.87 -3.96
N LEU A 69 -7.12 -5.03 -4.80
CA LEU A 69 -7.26 -5.29 -6.24
C LEU A 69 -7.34 -6.79 -6.55
N ASP A 70 -6.63 -7.62 -5.79
CA ASP A 70 -6.48 -9.07 -6.02
C ASP A 70 -6.08 -9.78 -4.73
N GLY A 71 -6.50 -11.04 -4.58
CA GLY A 71 -6.21 -11.87 -3.43
C GLY A 71 -6.98 -11.51 -2.15
N ALA A 72 -6.57 -12.12 -1.03
CA ALA A 72 -7.07 -11.85 0.31
C ALA A 72 -5.93 -11.93 1.35
N MET A 73 -5.99 -11.08 2.37
CA MET A 73 -5.02 -11.05 3.46
C MET A 73 -5.68 -10.69 4.79
N VAL A 74 -4.95 -10.90 5.89
CA VAL A 74 -5.33 -10.36 7.18
C VAL A 74 -4.65 -9.00 7.38
N ILE A 75 -5.45 -8.01 7.76
CA ILE A 75 -4.98 -6.73 8.27
C ILE A 75 -5.28 -6.66 9.76
N SER A 76 -4.40 -6.03 10.53
CA SER A 76 -4.73 -5.59 11.89
C SER A 76 -4.79 -4.09 11.96
N LEU A 77 -5.85 -3.59 12.59
CA LEU A 77 -6.10 -2.17 12.84
C LEU A 77 -6.33 -2.01 14.34
N ASP A 78 -5.42 -1.32 15.04
CA ASP A 78 -5.41 -1.17 16.51
C ASP A 78 -5.64 -2.49 17.27
N GLY A 79 -4.94 -3.54 16.84
CA GLY A 79 -4.96 -4.85 17.48
C GLY A 79 -6.17 -5.72 17.14
N ARG A 80 -7.10 -5.25 16.30
CA ARG A 80 -8.19 -6.07 15.76
C ARG A 80 -7.82 -6.60 14.39
N GLU A 81 -7.77 -7.93 14.24
CA GLU A 81 -7.59 -8.57 12.95
C GLU A 81 -8.89 -8.55 12.14
N THR A 82 -8.78 -8.36 10.84
CA THR A 82 -9.89 -8.43 9.88
C THR A 82 -9.33 -9.04 8.59
N GLU A 83 -10.09 -9.95 7.99
CA GLU A 83 -9.77 -10.46 6.65
C GLU A 83 -10.32 -9.49 5.61
N VAL A 84 -9.50 -9.15 4.62
CA VAL A 84 -9.87 -8.28 3.50
C VAL A 84 -9.55 -8.98 2.19
N ALA A 85 -10.39 -8.79 1.19
CA ALA A 85 -10.30 -9.43 -0.11
C ALA A 85 -10.58 -8.44 -1.25
N ALA A 86 -10.30 -8.86 -2.48
CA ALA A 86 -10.49 -8.04 -3.67
C ALA A 86 -11.88 -7.37 -3.72
N GLY A 87 -11.89 -6.04 -3.90
CA GLY A 87 -13.08 -5.19 -3.84
C GLY A 87 -13.25 -4.43 -2.52
N ASP A 88 -12.63 -4.87 -1.43
CA ASP A 88 -12.70 -4.17 -0.15
C ASP A 88 -11.94 -2.83 -0.19
N SER A 89 -12.51 -1.82 0.45
CA SER A 89 -11.90 -0.50 0.64
C SER A 89 -11.57 -0.29 2.11
N ILE A 90 -10.38 0.26 2.38
CA ILE A 90 -9.85 0.39 3.74
C ILE A 90 -9.40 1.82 3.95
N PHE A 91 -9.87 2.43 5.03
CA PHE A 91 -9.35 3.70 5.55
C PHE A 91 -8.64 3.45 6.88
N ILE A 92 -7.40 3.93 6.99
CA ILE A 92 -6.58 3.87 8.19
C ILE A 92 -6.24 5.31 8.59
N PRO A 93 -6.90 5.85 9.63
CA PRO A 93 -6.60 7.18 10.14
C PRO A 93 -5.14 7.33 10.57
N ALA A 94 -4.63 8.56 10.52
CA ALA A 94 -3.35 8.88 11.13
C ALA A 94 -3.33 8.46 12.61
N GLY A 95 -2.21 7.88 13.03
CA GLY A 95 -2.02 7.41 14.39
C GLY A 95 -2.60 6.03 14.71
N VAL A 96 -3.28 5.36 13.78
CA VAL A 96 -3.74 3.96 13.96
C VAL A 96 -2.59 3.00 13.68
N SER A 97 -2.31 2.13 14.65
CA SER A 97 -1.29 1.10 14.51
C SER A 97 -1.80 -0.02 13.64
N HIS A 98 -1.00 -0.49 12.69
CA HIS A 98 -1.46 -1.49 11.72
C HIS A 98 -0.36 -2.40 11.18
N TRP A 99 -0.76 -3.59 10.73
CA TRP A 99 0.08 -4.55 10.01
C TRP A 99 -0.73 -5.37 9.01
N TYR A 100 -0.03 -6.02 8.08
CA TYR A 100 -0.63 -6.84 7.02
C TYR A 100 0.07 -8.19 6.93
N GLU A 101 -0.66 -9.27 6.72
CA GLU A 101 -0.12 -10.61 6.52
C GLU A 101 -0.94 -11.38 5.49
N ASN A 102 -0.27 -11.81 4.42
CA ASN A 102 -0.86 -12.73 3.47
C ASN A 102 -0.71 -14.16 4.01
N ARG A 103 -1.79 -14.69 4.57
CA ARG A 103 -1.88 -16.08 5.09
C ARG A 103 -2.38 -17.07 4.02
N GLY A 104 -2.62 -16.60 2.78
CA GLY A 104 -3.10 -17.40 1.66
C GLY A 104 -1.98 -17.95 0.78
N SER A 105 -2.39 -18.55 -0.34
CA SER A 105 -1.52 -19.20 -1.32
C SER A 105 -1.33 -18.43 -2.63
N ALA A 106 -2.02 -17.29 -2.79
CA ALA A 106 -1.91 -16.39 -3.94
C ALA A 106 -1.42 -15.00 -3.48
N ALA A 107 -0.78 -14.27 -4.38
CA ALA A 107 -0.33 -12.90 -4.10
C ALA A 107 -1.52 -11.96 -3.90
N VAL A 108 -1.36 -10.99 -3.00
CA VAL A 108 -2.34 -9.91 -2.77
C VAL A 108 -1.82 -8.63 -3.37
N ARG A 109 -2.69 -7.86 -4.05
CA ARG A 109 -2.38 -6.53 -4.57
C ARG A 109 -3.34 -5.50 -4.01
N PHE A 110 -2.82 -4.37 -3.56
CA PHE A 110 -3.61 -3.23 -3.06
C PHE A 110 -2.86 -1.90 -3.22
#